data_AF-A0A521H0V6-F1
#
_entry.id   AF-A0A521H0V6-F1
#
_cell.length_a   1.000
_cell.length_b   1.000
_cell.length_c   1.000
_cell.angle_alpha   90.00
_cell.angle_beta   90.00
_cell.angle_gamma   90.00
#
_symmetry.space_group_name_H-M   'P 1'
#
loop_
_entity.id
_entity.type
_entity.pdbx_description
1 polymer ?
#
loop_
_entity_poly.entity_id
_entity_poly.type
_entity_poly.pdbx_seq_one_letter_code
_entity_poly.pdbx_strand_id
1 'polypeptide(L)'
;MLCTSLLVLGVALAAPAHSPADKTIGPPAICFPLDIGEAKSLPWNTGDAFGALKDYDLGRLVADTVAILDASDDPLVHMETIRRAALYLERGKKSGDVVEKLLAELRRRIVDGELAGVGGTPTAQPVMGLRWFDLGYAQGALLQMGSLEKADPEPALEKAALLRPGDAARELGSALATWGMPGKGKRHLDHLHKAVELASPADVRLRRNILGTAGQILGVEKYEELCPYLERELAQR
;
A
#
# COMPACT_ATOMS: atom_id res chain seq x y z
N MET A 1 -15.70 -65.01 48.85
CA MET A 1 -15.34 -63.89 49.75
C MET A 1 -14.67 -62.81 48.92
N LEU A 2 -15.26 -61.61 48.96
CA LEU A 2 -14.85 -60.28 48.46
C LEU A 2 -13.97 -60.18 47.20
N CYS A 3 -14.56 -59.68 46.11
CA CYS A 3 -13.88 -59.15 44.93
C CYS A 3 -13.97 -57.61 44.97
N THR A 4 -12.82 -56.95 45.08
CA THR A 4 -12.67 -55.51 45.32
C THR A 4 -12.64 -54.76 43.98
N SER A 5 -13.65 -53.93 43.69
CA SER A 5 -13.66 -53.06 42.51
C SER A 5 -13.06 -51.69 42.84
N LEU A 6 -11.94 -51.35 42.19
CA LEU A 6 -11.33 -50.01 42.21
C LEU A 6 -11.95 -49.15 41.10
N LEU A 7 -12.50 -48.00 41.44
CA LEU A 7 -13.05 -47.02 40.51
C LEU A 7 -12.05 -45.85 40.42
N VAL A 8 -11.40 -45.69 39.27
CA VAL A 8 -10.48 -44.55 39.01
C VAL A 8 -11.25 -43.48 38.25
N LEU A 9 -11.51 -42.35 38.92
CA LEU A 9 -12.11 -41.16 38.34
C LEU A 9 -11.00 -40.30 37.71
N GLY A 10 -10.92 -40.26 36.38
CA GLY A 10 -10.00 -39.38 35.65
C GLY A 10 -10.55 -37.97 35.57
N VAL A 11 -9.91 -37.01 36.23
CA VAL A 11 -10.22 -35.58 36.10
C VAL A 11 -9.44 -35.03 34.90
N ALA A 12 -10.13 -34.74 33.79
CA ALA A 12 -9.56 -34.07 32.64
C ALA A 12 -9.42 -32.56 32.91
N LEU A 13 -8.19 -32.09 33.09
CA LEU A 13 -7.86 -30.66 33.13
C LEU A 13 -7.99 -30.09 31.73
N ALA A 14 -9.08 -29.38 31.45
CA ALA A 14 -9.23 -28.59 30.23
C ALA A 14 -8.32 -27.36 30.30
N ALA A 15 -7.29 -27.33 29.45
CA ALA A 15 -6.45 -26.15 29.29
C ALA A 15 -7.27 -25.00 28.65
N PRO A 16 -7.11 -23.75 29.11
CA PRO A 16 -7.80 -22.62 28.51
C PRO A 16 -7.31 -22.40 27.08
N ALA A 17 -8.24 -22.47 26.13
CA ALA A 17 -8.02 -22.06 24.75
C ALA A 17 -7.63 -20.58 24.74
N HIS A 18 -6.36 -20.30 24.42
CA HIS A 18 -5.92 -18.95 24.11
C HIS A 18 -6.46 -18.62 22.72
N SER A 19 -7.52 -17.82 22.65
CA SER A 19 -7.93 -17.20 21.40
C SER A 19 -6.75 -16.35 20.90
N PRO A 20 -6.26 -16.54 19.65
CA PRO A 20 -5.25 -15.66 19.11
C PRO A 20 -5.80 -14.23 19.12
N ALA A 21 -5.02 -13.29 19.66
CA ALA A 21 -5.39 -11.89 19.63
C ALA A 21 -5.69 -11.49 18.19
N ASP A 22 -6.88 -10.93 17.95
CA ASP A 22 -7.23 -10.29 16.67
C ASP A 22 -6.15 -9.24 16.38
N LYS A 23 -5.24 -9.56 15.45
CA LYS A 23 -4.34 -8.57 14.89
C LYS A 23 -5.19 -7.62 14.06
N THR A 24 -5.60 -6.50 14.64
CA THR A 24 -6.18 -5.40 13.87
C THR A 24 -5.15 -4.96 12.84
N ILE A 25 -5.39 -5.31 11.58
CA ILE A 25 -4.53 -4.90 10.47
C ILE A 25 -4.80 -3.42 10.23
N GLY A 26 -3.76 -2.60 10.41
CA GLY A 26 -3.87 -1.16 10.18
C GLY A 26 -3.99 -0.81 8.69
N PRO A 27 -4.25 0.46 8.36
CA PRO A 27 -4.48 0.90 6.98
C PRO A 27 -3.30 0.55 6.07
N PRO A 28 -3.52 -0.20 4.97
CA PRO A 28 -2.43 -0.90 4.34
C PRO A 28 -1.50 -0.02 3.50
N ALA A 29 -1.93 1.17 3.07
CA ALA A 29 -1.04 2.12 2.43
C ALA A 29 0.01 2.69 3.41
N ILE A 30 -0.20 2.55 4.72
CA ILE A 30 0.68 3.09 5.78
C ILE A 30 1.42 1.99 6.53
N CYS A 31 0.71 0.93 6.91
CA CYS A 31 1.21 -0.07 7.85
C CYS A 31 2.18 -1.10 7.24
N PHE A 32 2.26 -1.17 5.91
CA PHE A 32 3.15 -2.11 5.25
C PHE A 32 4.24 -1.37 4.47
N PRO A 33 5.50 -1.38 4.97
CA PRO A 33 6.64 -0.95 4.18
C PRO A 33 6.79 -1.79 2.93
N LEU A 34 7.17 -1.14 1.83
CA LEU A 34 7.44 -1.82 0.57
C LEU A 34 8.96 -2.00 0.39
N ASP A 35 9.35 -3.20 -0.03
CA ASP A 35 10.70 -3.50 -0.48
C ASP A 35 10.95 -2.80 -1.82
N ILE A 36 11.87 -1.85 -1.81
CA ILE A 36 12.31 -1.07 -2.98
C ILE A 36 13.71 -1.49 -3.46
N GLY A 37 14.28 -2.58 -2.92
CA GLY A 37 15.66 -3.00 -3.17
C GLY A 37 16.66 -1.95 -2.67
N GLU A 38 17.68 -1.67 -3.49
CA GLU A 38 18.75 -0.69 -3.19
C GLU A 38 18.37 0.76 -3.55
N ALA A 39 17.14 0.99 -4.01
CA ALA A 39 16.67 2.33 -4.35
C ALA A 39 16.59 3.22 -3.11
N LYS A 40 16.80 4.52 -3.31
CA LYS A 40 16.72 5.52 -2.22
C LYS A 40 15.31 6.08 -2.14
N SER A 41 14.86 6.30 -0.92
CA SER A 41 13.64 7.03 -0.59
C SER A 41 13.96 8.10 0.48
N LEU A 42 12.93 8.73 1.05
CA LEU A 42 13.10 9.69 2.14
C LEU A 42 13.94 9.07 3.28
N PRO A 43 14.80 9.86 3.95
CA PRO A 43 15.62 9.39 5.06
C PRO A 43 14.80 8.62 6.09
N TRP A 44 15.34 7.53 6.64
CA TRP A 44 14.58 6.60 7.48
C TRP A 44 15.49 5.84 8.43
N ASN A 45 15.00 5.50 9.62
CA ASN A 45 15.68 4.56 10.51
C ASN A 45 15.47 3.14 9.98
N THR A 46 16.55 2.51 9.53
CA THR A 46 16.53 1.14 9.01
C THR A 46 16.01 0.16 10.05
N GLY A 47 15.11 -0.74 9.63
CA GLY A 47 14.56 -1.79 10.50
C GLY A 47 13.28 -1.43 11.26
N ASP A 48 12.78 -0.20 11.15
CA ASP A 48 11.52 0.23 11.76
C ASP A 48 10.51 0.69 10.69
N ALA A 49 9.34 0.05 10.63
CA ALA A 49 8.26 0.39 9.69
C ALA A 49 7.73 1.83 9.86
N PHE A 50 7.88 2.40 11.05
CA PHE A 50 7.47 3.75 11.44
C PHE A 50 8.67 4.63 11.86
N GLY A 51 9.87 4.22 11.44
CA GLY A 51 11.16 4.79 11.81
C GLY A 51 11.50 6.17 11.24
N ALA A 52 10.52 7.07 11.09
CA ALA A 52 10.78 8.44 10.66
C ALA A 52 11.88 9.09 11.53
N LEU A 53 12.83 9.79 10.90
CA LEU A 53 13.90 10.48 11.62
C LEU A 53 13.31 11.64 12.44
N LYS A 54 13.76 11.81 13.67
CA LYS A 54 13.22 12.86 14.57
C LYS A 54 13.69 14.27 14.18
N ASP A 55 14.83 14.36 13.52
CA ASP A 55 15.54 15.56 13.13
C ASP A 55 15.41 15.88 11.63
N TYR A 56 14.54 15.16 10.90
CA TYR A 56 14.25 15.47 9.51
C TYR A 56 13.55 16.84 9.41
N ASP A 57 14.06 17.69 8.51
CA ASP A 57 13.48 19.00 8.24
C ASP A 57 12.22 18.88 7.35
N LEU A 58 11.04 19.01 7.98
CA LEU A 58 9.75 18.99 7.27
C LEU A 58 9.62 20.09 6.21
N GLY A 59 10.40 21.18 6.29
CA GLY A 59 10.45 22.22 5.27
C GLY A 59 10.96 21.72 3.91
N ARG A 60 11.70 20.60 3.91
CA ARG A 60 12.23 19.96 2.70
C ARG A 60 11.36 18.84 2.16
N LEU A 61 10.37 18.38 2.93
CA LEU A 61 9.63 17.15 2.64
C LEU A 61 9.06 17.09 1.24
N VAL A 62 8.40 18.15 0.80
CA VAL A 62 7.76 18.22 -0.53
C VAL A 62 8.82 18.16 -1.63
N ALA A 63 9.89 18.94 -1.51
CA ALA A 63 10.94 19.01 -2.51
C ALA A 63 11.72 17.70 -2.62
N ASP A 64 12.11 17.11 -1.49
CA ASP A 64 12.81 15.82 -1.45
C ASP A 64 11.91 14.69 -2.00
N THR A 65 10.62 14.68 -1.64
CA THR A 65 9.63 13.70 -2.17
C THR A 65 9.58 13.76 -3.69
N VAL A 66 9.35 14.95 -4.25
CA VAL A 66 9.21 15.14 -5.70
C VAL A 66 10.48 14.81 -6.45
N ALA A 67 11.65 15.19 -5.91
CA ALA A 67 12.94 14.86 -6.51
C ALA A 67 13.15 13.34 -6.62
N ILE A 68 12.72 12.57 -5.62
CA ILE A 68 12.76 11.09 -5.67
C ILE A 68 11.78 10.55 -6.71
N LEU A 69 10.54 11.05 -6.72
CA LEU A 69 9.52 10.60 -7.68
C LEU A 69 9.87 10.96 -9.13
N ASP A 70 10.64 12.02 -9.38
CA ASP A 70 11.10 12.41 -10.72
C ASP A 70 12.34 11.62 -11.17
N ALA A 71 13.11 11.05 -10.23
CA ALA A 71 14.33 10.30 -10.51
C ALA A 71 14.10 8.79 -10.69
N SER A 72 12.87 8.31 -10.57
CA SER A 72 12.50 6.90 -10.60
C SER A 72 11.35 6.66 -11.59
N ASP A 73 11.35 5.48 -12.21
CA ASP A 73 10.24 4.95 -13.01
C ASP A 73 9.59 3.69 -12.37
N ASP A 74 10.07 3.31 -11.19
CA ASP A 74 9.61 2.16 -10.40
C ASP A 74 8.44 2.54 -9.48
N PRO A 75 7.22 2.03 -9.70
CA PRO A 75 6.07 2.32 -8.86
C PRO A 75 6.27 1.96 -7.38
N LEU A 76 7.08 0.95 -7.06
CA LEU A 76 7.35 0.56 -5.67
C LEU A 76 8.13 1.66 -4.92
N VAL A 77 9.09 2.29 -5.58
CA VAL A 77 9.85 3.44 -5.04
C VAL A 77 8.91 4.61 -4.77
N HIS A 78 7.97 4.86 -5.68
CA HIS A 78 7.02 5.95 -5.55
C HIS A 78 6.10 5.74 -4.35
N MET A 79 5.54 4.54 -4.23
CA MET A 79 4.67 4.17 -3.11
C MET A 79 5.38 4.29 -1.76
N GLU A 80 6.58 3.70 -1.61
CA GLU A 80 7.31 3.77 -0.33
C GLU A 80 7.70 5.21 0.03
N THR A 81 8.05 6.03 -0.98
CA THR A 81 8.38 7.45 -0.77
C THR A 81 7.15 8.23 -0.29
N ILE A 82 5.99 8.01 -0.91
CA ILE A 82 4.73 8.65 -0.49
C ILE A 82 4.29 8.16 0.89
N ARG A 83 4.44 6.87 1.20
CA ARG A 83 4.16 6.30 2.52
C ARG A 83 4.99 6.99 3.61
N ARG A 84 6.31 7.12 3.39
CA ARG A 84 7.21 7.82 4.31
C ARG A 84 6.85 9.29 4.43
N ALA A 85 6.46 9.94 3.34
CA ALA A 85 6.01 11.33 3.38
C ALA A 85 4.76 11.51 4.25
N ALA A 86 3.77 10.63 4.11
CA ALA A 86 2.57 10.64 4.96
C ALA A 86 2.91 10.45 6.45
N LEU A 87 3.85 9.55 6.77
CA LEU A 87 4.32 9.34 8.14
C LEU A 87 5.09 10.54 8.72
N TYR A 88 5.88 11.24 7.90
CA TYR A 88 6.52 12.49 8.32
C TYR A 88 5.49 13.59 8.63
N LEU A 89 4.41 13.67 7.83
CA LEU A 89 3.34 14.64 8.01
C LEU A 89 2.52 14.40 9.28
N GLU A 90 2.28 13.14 9.66
CA GLU A 90 1.55 12.81 10.90
C GLU A 90 2.26 13.34 12.16
N ARG A 91 3.60 13.25 12.19
CA ARG A 91 4.39 13.70 13.35
C ARG A 91 4.46 15.23 13.49
N GLY A 92 4.13 15.97 12.43
CA GLY A 92 4.22 17.41 12.38
C GLY A 92 3.02 18.10 13.04
N LYS A 93 3.24 18.87 14.11
CA LYS A 93 2.18 19.64 14.82
C LYS A 93 1.44 20.70 13.97
N LYS A 94 1.89 20.95 12.73
CA LYS A 94 1.34 21.93 11.77
C LYS A 94 1.44 21.43 10.32
N SER A 95 1.12 20.16 10.09
CA SER A 95 1.32 19.52 8.78
C SER A 95 0.30 19.89 7.71
N GLY A 96 -0.84 20.51 8.06
CA GLY A 96 -1.89 20.87 7.09
C GLY A 96 -1.36 21.66 5.88
N ASP A 97 -0.57 22.71 6.12
CA ASP A 97 0.04 23.50 5.04
C ASP A 97 0.98 22.68 4.16
N VAL A 98 1.62 21.64 4.71
CA VAL A 98 2.57 20.79 3.99
C VAL A 98 1.84 19.69 3.22
N VAL A 99 0.74 19.15 3.74
CA VAL A 99 -0.17 18.24 3.03
C VAL A 99 -0.68 18.90 1.76
N GLU A 100 -1.21 20.12 1.87
CA GLU A 100 -1.71 20.87 0.72
C GLU A 100 -0.61 21.18 -0.29
N LYS A 101 0.59 21.57 0.18
CA LYS A 101 1.75 21.78 -0.72
C LYS A 101 2.16 20.51 -1.44
N LEU A 102 2.18 19.35 -0.77
CA LEU A 102 2.49 18.08 -1.41
C LEU A 102 1.48 17.74 -2.51
N LEU A 103 0.18 17.83 -2.22
CA LEU A 103 -0.86 17.55 -3.20
C LEU A 103 -0.86 18.55 -4.37
N ALA A 104 -0.67 19.84 -4.09
CA ALA A 104 -0.54 20.87 -5.12
C ALA A 104 0.64 20.61 -6.04
N GLU A 105 1.78 20.19 -5.47
CA GLU A 105 2.99 19.89 -6.22
C GLU A 105 2.85 18.62 -7.07
N LEU A 106 2.19 17.57 -6.56
CA LEU A 106 1.85 16.38 -7.36
C LEU A 106 0.91 16.73 -8.52
N ARG A 107 -0.07 17.62 -8.31
CA ARG A 107 -0.93 18.12 -9.40
C ARG A 107 -0.13 18.96 -10.41
N ARG A 108 0.79 19.81 -9.94
CA ARG A 108 1.66 20.61 -10.81
C ARG A 108 2.50 19.73 -11.73
N ARG A 109 3.09 18.64 -11.20
CA ARG A 109 3.82 17.65 -12.01
C ARG A 109 2.97 17.08 -13.14
N ILE A 110 1.68 16.85 -12.90
CA ILE A 110 0.77 16.38 -13.94
C ILE A 110 0.58 17.45 -15.02
N VAL A 111 0.19 18.68 -14.62
CA VAL A 111 -0.08 19.79 -15.55
C VAL A 111 1.16 20.13 -16.39
N ASP A 112 2.33 20.23 -15.77
CA ASP A 112 3.57 20.54 -16.49
C ASP A 112 3.94 19.43 -17.47
N GLY A 113 3.65 18.17 -17.13
CA GLY A 113 3.83 17.04 -18.04
C GLY A 113 2.92 17.13 -19.26
N GLU A 114 1.63 17.42 -19.04
CA GLU A 114 0.64 17.59 -20.11
C GLU A 114 1.01 18.76 -21.03
N LEU A 115 1.42 19.91 -20.47
CA LEU A 115 1.87 21.08 -21.23
C LEU A 115 3.15 20.81 -22.03
N ALA A 116 4.07 20.01 -21.47
CA ALA A 116 5.28 19.58 -22.17
C ALA A 116 5.03 18.44 -23.18
N GLY A 117 3.79 17.98 -23.33
CA GLY A 117 3.43 16.89 -24.24
C GLY A 117 3.84 15.49 -23.76
N VAL A 118 4.24 15.34 -22.50
CA VAL A 118 4.46 14.03 -21.86
C VAL A 118 3.11 13.30 -21.87
N GLY A 119 3.09 12.08 -22.40
CA GLY A 119 1.85 11.31 -22.60
C GLY A 119 1.19 11.49 -23.97
N GLY A 120 1.67 12.41 -24.82
CA GLY A 120 1.24 12.54 -26.20
C GLY A 120 1.73 11.40 -27.12
N THR A 121 2.73 10.62 -26.68
CA THR A 121 3.28 9.48 -27.40
C THR A 121 3.17 8.20 -26.57
N PRO A 122 3.09 7.01 -27.21
CA PRO A 122 3.09 5.73 -26.49
C PRO A 122 4.26 5.55 -25.52
N THR A 123 5.44 6.11 -25.84
CA THR A 123 6.64 6.01 -25.00
C THR A 123 6.62 6.96 -23.80
N ALA A 124 5.88 8.08 -23.87
CA ALA A 124 5.77 9.04 -22.78
C ALA A 124 4.53 8.81 -21.88
N GLN A 125 3.55 8.03 -22.34
CA GLN A 125 2.35 7.69 -21.57
C GLN A 125 2.66 7.02 -20.21
N PRO A 126 3.60 6.05 -20.10
CA PRO A 126 3.91 5.43 -18.81
C PRO A 126 4.44 6.41 -17.76
N VAL A 127 5.16 7.46 -18.18
CA VAL A 127 5.65 8.52 -17.28
C VAL A 127 4.49 9.35 -16.75
N MET A 128 3.54 9.73 -17.63
CA MET A 128 2.32 10.41 -17.17
C MET A 128 1.46 9.51 -16.30
N GLY A 129 1.38 8.22 -16.61
CA GLY A 129 0.68 7.24 -15.79
C GLY A 129 1.22 7.21 -14.35
N LEU A 130 2.54 7.27 -14.16
CA LEU A 130 3.14 7.36 -12.83
C LEU A 130 2.77 8.66 -12.10
N ARG A 131 2.77 9.81 -12.76
CA ARG A 131 2.39 11.08 -12.12
C ARG A 131 0.94 11.10 -11.64
N TRP A 132 0.04 10.55 -12.45
CA TRP A 132 -1.36 10.34 -12.06
C TRP A 132 -1.50 9.34 -10.92
N PHE A 133 -0.70 8.26 -10.94
CA PHE A 133 -0.66 7.27 -9.88
C PHE A 133 -0.18 7.86 -8.56
N ASP A 134 0.90 8.67 -8.57
CA ASP A 134 1.45 9.33 -7.38
C ASP A 134 0.39 10.18 -6.67
N LEU A 135 -0.39 10.95 -7.43
CA LEU A 135 -1.48 11.76 -6.87
C LEU A 135 -2.55 10.88 -6.20
N GLY A 136 -3.04 9.85 -6.89
CA GLY A 136 -4.06 8.96 -6.37
C GLY A 136 -3.59 8.18 -5.15
N TYR A 137 -2.37 7.64 -5.19
CA TYR A 137 -1.77 6.92 -4.07
C TYR A 137 -1.55 7.83 -2.86
N ALA A 138 -1.06 9.06 -3.06
CA ALA A 138 -0.89 10.04 -1.98
C ALA A 138 -2.23 10.42 -1.33
N GLN A 139 -3.29 10.65 -2.12
CA GLN A 139 -4.62 10.91 -1.57
C GLN A 139 -5.11 9.75 -0.69
N GLY A 140 -4.94 8.50 -1.15
CA GLY A 140 -5.31 7.31 -0.38
C GLY A 140 -4.50 7.14 0.91
N ALA A 141 -3.17 7.28 0.83
CA ALA A 141 -2.29 7.19 1.98
C ALA A 141 -2.58 8.28 3.02
N LEU A 142 -2.75 9.52 2.60
CA LEU A 142 -3.04 10.65 3.49
C LEU A 142 -4.43 10.54 4.14
N LEU A 143 -5.42 9.99 3.44
CA LEU A 143 -6.73 9.65 4.03
C LEU A 143 -6.61 8.58 5.10
N GLN A 144 -5.89 7.50 4.79
CA GLN A 144 -5.64 6.41 5.75
C GLN A 144 -4.85 6.88 6.98
N MET A 145 -4.01 7.90 6.81
CA MET A 145 -3.30 8.55 7.90
C MET A 145 -4.17 9.55 8.69
N GLY A 146 -5.38 9.86 8.24
CA GLY A 146 -6.21 10.92 8.83
C GLY A 146 -5.64 12.34 8.63
N SER A 147 -4.67 12.51 7.73
CA SER A 147 -4.14 13.81 7.32
C SER A 147 -5.06 14.54 6.34
N LEU A 148 -6.00 13.82 5.74
CA LEU A 148 -7.11 14.36 4.95
C LEU A 148 -8.43 13.90 5.57
N GLU A 149 -9.40 14.81 5.67
CA GLU A 149 -10.77 14.46 6.05
C GLU A 149 -11.51 13.77 4.90
N LYS A 150 -11.24 14.21 3.66
CA LYS A 150 -11.88 13.70 2.45
C LYS A 150 -10.97 13.85 1.23
N ALA A 151 -10.89 12.78 0.45
CA ALA A 151 -10.39 12.79 -0.92
C ALA A 151 -11.02 11.62 -1.67
N ASP A 152 -10.95 11.66 -3.00
CA ASP A 152 -11.26 10.51 -3.85
C ASP A 152 -10.01 10.21 -4.68
N PRO A 153 -9.23 9.17 -4.33
CA PRO A 153 -8.03 8.80 -5.09
C PRO A 153 -8.35 8.20 -6.46
N GLU A 154 -9.57 7.71 -6.64
CA GLU A 154 -9.93 6.83 -7.75
C GLU A 154 -9.85 7.48 -9.13
N PRO A 155 -10.32 8.71 -9.37
CA PRO A 155 -10.17 9.34 -10.68
C PRO A 155 -8.72 9.44 -11.13
N ALA A 156 -7.78 9.69 -10.21
CA ALA A 156 -6.36 9.75 -10.53
C ALA A 156 -5.78 8.36 -10.81
N LEU A 157 -6.16 7.34 -10.01
CA LEU A 157 -5.75 5.95 -10.23
C LEU A 157 -6.30 5.37 -11.53
N GLU A 158 -7.55 5.67 -11.90
CA GLU A 158 -8.16 5.27 -13.17
C GLU A 158 -7.45 5.91 -14.35
N LYS A 159 -7.13 7.21 -14.26
CA LYS A 159 -6.34 7.90 -15.29
C LYS A 159 -4.93 7.31 -15.44
N ALA A 160 -4.30 6.93 -14.32
CA ALA A 160 -3.02 6.24 -14.33
C ALA A 160 -3.11 4.87 -15.05
N ALA A 161 -4.17 4.10 -14.78
CA ALA A 161 -4.39 2.80 -15.41
C ALA A 161 -4.56 2.91 -16.94
N LEU A 162 -5.24 3.97 -17.42
CA LEU A 162 -5.40 4.23 -18.86
C LEU A 162 -4.07 4.53 -19.56
N LEU A 163 -3.17 5.27 -18.89
CA LEU A 163 -1.88 5.69 -19.44
C LEU A 163 -0.77 4.66 -19.23
N ARG A 164 -0.97 3.73 -18.30
CA ARG A 164 -0.01 2.67 -17.95
C ARG A 164 -0.75 1.36 -17.65
N PRO A 165 -1.33 0.72 -18.67
CA PRO A 165 -2.03 -0.54 -18.52
C PRO A 165 -1.05 -1.68 -18.23
N GLY A 166 -1.52 -2.75 -17.56
CA GLY A 166 -0.73 -3.96 -17.34
C GLY A 166 0.39 -3.84 -16.29
N ASP A 167 0.47 -2.73 -15.54
CA ASP A 167 1.46 -2.56 -14.47
C ASP A 167 0.95 -3.17 -13.15
N ALA A 168 1.54 -4.30 -12.76
CA ALA A 168 1.20 -5.04 -11.55
C ALA A 168 1.50 -4.28 -10.24
N ALA A 169 2.57 -3.50 -10.19
CA ALA A 169 2.92 -2.72 -9.00
C ALA A 169 1.97 -1.53 -8.81
N ARG A 170 1.52 -0.90 -9.90
CA ARG A 170 0.45 0.10 -9.88
C ARG A 170 -0.86 -0.49 -9.38
N GLU A 171 -1.21 -1.71 -9.81
CA GLU A 171 -2.43 -2.38 -9.33
C GLU A 171 -2.34 -2.67 -7.83
N LEU A 172 -1.20 -3.15 -7.34
CA LEU A 172 -0.96 -3.28 -5.90
C LEU A 172 -1.20 -1.95 -5.18
N GLY A 173 -0.59 -0.86 -5.65
CA GLY A 173 -0.78 0.45 -5.04
C GLY A 173 -2.22 0.95 -5.07
N SER A 174 -2.95 0.70 -6.15
CA SER A 174 -4.37 1.06 -6.27
C SER A 174 -5.22 0.30 -5.25
N ALA A 175 -4.92 -0.97 -5.01
CA ALA A 175 -5.56 -1.75 -3.96
C ALA A 175 -5.30 -1.18 -2.56
N LEU A 176 -4.03 -0.87 -2.27
CA LEU A 176 -3.63 -0.33 -0.97
C LEU A 176 -4.28 1.05 -0.73
N ALA A 177 -4.26 1.94 -1.73
CA ALA A 177 -4.78 3.30 -1.61
C ALA A 177 -6.30 3.37 -1.43
N THR A 178 -7.05 2.41 -2.01
CA THR A 178 -8.52 2.38 -1.94
C THR A 178 -9.08 1.52 -0.81
N TRP A 179 -8.21 0.93 0.02
CA TRP A 179 -8.60 0.06 1.12
C TRP A 179 -9.50 0.76 2.13
N GLY A 180 -10.58 0.08 2.54
CA GLY A 180 -11.50 0.58 3.58
C GLY A 180 -12.36 1.78 3.17
N MET A 181 -12.30 2.24 1.92
CA MET A 181 -13.06 3.41 1.48
C MET A 181 -14.58 3.11 1.34
N PRO A 182 -15.46 3.95 1.91
CA PRO A 182 -16.91 3.77 1.82
C PRO A 182 -17.40 3.70 0.37
N GLY A 183 -18.33 2.79 0.08
CA GLY A 183 -18.92 2.66 -1.26
C GLY A 183 -18.00 2.08 -2.34
N LYS A 184 -16.75 1.74 -2.00
CA LYS A 184 -15.77 1.09 -2.90
C LYS A 184 -15.59 -0.39 -2.56
N GLY A 185 -16.63 -1.02 -2.00
CA GLY A 185 -16.63 -2.40 -1.55
C GLY A 185 -16.11 -3.34 -2.64
N LYS A 186 -15.03 -4.06 -2.33
CA LYS A 186 -14.24 -4.97 -3.18
C LYS A 186 -13.36 -4.39 -4.29
N ARG A 187 -13.38 -3.08 -4.61
CA ARG A 187 -12.47 -2.55 -5.66
C ARG A 187 -10.99 -2.84 -5.35
N HIS A 188 -10.61 -2.82 -4.07
CA HIS A 188 -9.28 -3.23 -3.66
C HIS A 188 -8.98 -4.70 -3.96
N LEU A 189 -9.97 -5.61 -3.89
CA LEU A 189 -9.79 -7.02 -4.25
C LEU A 189 -9.58 -7.19 -5.75
N ASP A 190 -10.31 -6.44 -6.59
CA ASP A 190 -10.10 -6.45 -8.05
C ASP A 190 -8.67 -5.99 -8.40
N HIS A 191 -8.20 -4.93 -7.75
CA HIS A 191 -6.83 -4.45 -7.92
C HIS A 191 -5.79 -5.47 -7.41
N LEU A 192 -6.03 -6.11 -6.27
CA LEU A 192 -5.14 -7.18 -5.78
C LEU A 192 -5.10 -8.37 -6.74
N HIS A 193 -6.25 -8.78 -7.27
CA HIS A 193 -6.33 -9.87 -8.24
C HIS A 193 -5.49 -9.55 -9.48
N LYS A 194 -5.70 -8.37 -10.08
CA LYS A 194 -4.90 -7.90 -11.22
C LYS A 194 -3.42 -7.81 -10.89
N ALA A 195 -3.06 -7.33 -9.70
CA ALA A 195 -1.65 -7.28 -9.28
C ALA A 195 -1.02 -8.69 -9.26
N VAL A 196 -1.74 -9.69 -8.74
CA VAL A 196 -1.28 -11.08 -8.69
C VAL A 196 -1.17 -11.68 -10.09
N GLU A 197 -2.16 -11.46 -10.96
CA GLU A 197 -2.20 -11.97 -12.33
C GLU A 197 -1.11 -11.36 -13.21
N LEU A 198 -0.87 -10.05 -13.10
CA LEU A 198 0.08 -9.32 -13.94
C LEU A 198 1.53 -9.47 -13.45
N ALA A 199 1.76 -9.83 -12.19
CA ALA A 199 3.10 -9.95 -11.64
C ALA A 199 3.85 -11.15 -12.25
N SER A 200 4.91 -10.84 -13.00
CA SER A 200 5.79 -11.84 -13.58
C SER A 200 6.41 -12.75 -12.50
N PRO A 201 6.51 -14.08 -12.72
CA PRO A 201 7.26 -14.97 -11.85
C PRO A 201 8.73 -14.57 -11.64
N ALA A 202 9.31 -13.82 -12.58
CA ALA A 202 10.67 -13.31 -12.46
C ALA A 202 10.78 -12.07 -11.54
N ASP A 203 9.68 -11.36 -11.27
CA ASP A 203 9.67 -10.20 -10.37
C ASP A 203 9.46 -10.64 -8.92
N VAL A 204 10.52 -11.22 -8.35
CA VAL A 204 10.52 -11.75 -6.99
C VAL A 204 10.25 -10.65 -5.94
N ARG A 205 10.72 -9.42 -6.20
CA ARG A 205 10.54 -8.27 -5.29
C ARG A 205 9.07 -7.85 -5.24
N LEU A 206 8.42 -7.69 -6.40
CA LEU A 206 6.99 -7.36 -6.42
C LEU A 206 6.15 -8.47 -5.78
N ARG A 207 6.42 -9.74 -6.09
CA ARG A 207 5.69 -10.86 -5.49
C ARG A 207 5.84 -10.90 -3.97
N ARG A 208 7.02 -10.56 -3.43
CA ARG A 208 7.25 -10.40 -2.00
C ARG A 208 6.42 -9.27 -1.40
N ASN A 209 6.36 -8.11 -2.06
CA ASN A 209 5.52 -6.99 -1.62
C ASN A 209 4.03 -7.35 -1.63
N ILE A 210 3.55 -8.00 -2.68
CA ILE A 210 2.17 -8.48 -2.76
C ILE A 210 1.88 -9.46 -1.61
N LEU A 211 2.73 -10.46 -1.38
CA LEU A 211 2.53 -11.43 -0.29
C LEU A 211 2.62 -10.77 1.10
N GLY A 212 3.60 -9.88 1.29
CA GLY A 212 3.81 -9.15 2.53
C GLY A 212 2.68 -8.18 2.89
N THR A 213 1.86 -7.79 1.91
CA THR A 213 0.68 -6.94 2.09
C THR A 213 -0.62 -7.74 2.01
N ALA A 214 -1.02 -8.12 0.80
CA ALA A 214 -2.25 -8.86 0.52
C ALA A 214 -2.31 -10.20 1.26
N GLY A 215 -1.19 -10.94 1.33
CA GLY A 215 -1.14 -12.19 2.09
C GLY A 215 -1.42 -11.99 3.56
N GLN A 216 -0.83 -10.97 4.19
CA GLN A 216 -1.11 -10.65 5.59
C GLN A 216 -2.55 -10.20 5.80
N ILE A 217 -3.07 -9.35 4.91
CA ILE A 217 -4.45 -8.85 4.94
C ILE A 217 -5.48 -9.98 4.82
N LEU A 218 -5.22 -10.94 3.94
CA LEU A 218 -6.15 -12.02 3.59
C LEU A 218 -5.90 -13.31 4.37
N GLY A 219 -4.85 -13.37 5.20
CA GLY A 219 -4.45 -14.58 5.91
C GLY A 219 -3.91 -15.68 4.99
N VAL A 220 -3.28 -15.31 3.87
CA VAL A 220 -2.70 -16.22 2.88
C VAL A 220 -1.17 -16.20 3.00
N GLU A 221 -0.57 -17.35 3.29
CA GLU A 221 0.87 -17.46 3.57
C GLU A 221 1.74 -17.70 2.33
N LYS A 222 1.16 -18.22 1.23
CA LYS A 222 1.89 -18.52 -0.01
C LYS A 222 1.35 -17.71 -1.17
N TYR A 223 2.26 -17.23 -2.00
CA TYR A 223 1.90 -16.40 -3.15
C TYR A 223 0.98 -17.15 -4.13
N GLU A 224 1.24 -18.42 -4.37
CA GLU A 224 0.50 -19.27 -5.31
C GLU A 224 -0.96 -19.49 -4.89
N GLU A 225 -1.27 -19.26 -3.61
CA GLU A 225 -2.61 -19.40 -3.05
C GLU A 225 -3.44 -18.11 -3.17
N LEU A 226 -2.81 -16.95 -3.48
CA LEU A 226 -3.48 -15.65 -3.54
C LEU A 226 -4.50 -15.56 -4.67
N CYS A 227 -4.13 -15.95 -5.90
CA CYS A 227 -5.02 -15.89 -7.05
C CYS A 227 -6.31 -16.71 -6.83
N PRO A 228 -6.25 -18.02 -6.52
CA PRO A 228 -7.45 -18.80 -6.29
C PRO A 228 -8.23 -18.35 -5.05
N TYR A 229 -7.58 -17.74 -4.06
CA TYR A 229 -8.28 -17.11 -2.93
C TYR A 229 -9.11 -15.91 -3.39
N LEU A 230 -8.49 -14.98 -4.12
CA LEU A 230 -9.13 -13.77 -4.62
C LEU A 230 -10.28 -14.09 -5.58
N GLU A 231 -10.12 -15.06 -6.47
CA GLU A 231 -11.19 -15.53 -7.36
C GLU A 231 -12.42 -16.00 -6.57
N ARG A 232 -12.22 -16.75 -5.48
CA ARG A 232 -13.34 -17.20 -4.61
C ARG A 232 -14.02 -16.03 -3.92
N GLU A 233 -13.25 -15.11 -3.35
CA GLU A 233 -13.79 -13.92 -2.67
C GLU A 233 -14.59 -13.02 -3.63
N LEU A 234 -14.12 -12.90 -4.87
CA LEU A 234 -14.81 -12.16 -5.92
C LEU A 234 -16.09 -12.89 -6.36
N ALA A 235 -16.05 -14.21 -6.53
CA ALA A 235 -17.16 -15.03 -7.02
C ALA A 235 -18.30 -15.28 -6.00
N GLN A 236 -18.02 -15.24 -4.70
CA GLN A 236 -19.02 -15.47 -3.65
C GLN A 236 -20.07 -14.36 -3.54
N ARG A 237 -20.09 -13.39 -4.45
CA ARG A 237 -20.79 -12.13 -4.25
C ARG A 237 -21.16 -11.42 -5.54
#